data_AF-A0A7R9K3Q2-F1
#
_entry.id   AF-A0A7R9K3Q2-F1
#
_cell.length_a   1.000
_cell.length_b   1.000
_cell.length_c   1.000
_cell.angle_alpha   90.00
_cell.angle_beta   90.00
_cell.angle_gamma   90.00
#
_symmetry.space_group_name_H-M   'P 1'
#
loop_
_entity.id
_entity.type
_entity.pdbx_description
1 polymer ?
#
loop_
_entity_poly.entity_id
_entity_poly.type
_entity_poly.pdbx_seq_one_letter_code
_entity_poly.pdbx_strand_id
1 'polypeptide(L)'
;MPSSNHQVGIPGANSSPCSVPEEDARAAYKQLLFAITVFLSHQLSSGVEWRQKLDTQRGAVLANELRNNACKLAKWTVQALLAGSDQIKFGYVSRAHVRDSSKHVILGTQQYKPNEFATQINLNMDNAWGILRCIVDICMKQKDGKYLIMKDPNKPMIRLYDIPDNTFESDNDDGDDDDAAPDNTFQPLYPYSSVKRI
;
A
#
# COMPACT_ATOMS: atom_id res chain seq x y z
N MET A 1 -1.68 -71.49 -42.85
CA MET A 1 -0.64 -71.47 -41.79
C MET A 1 0.21 -70.22 -41.98
N PRO A 2 0.60 -69.55 -40.89
CA PRO A 2 0.43 -68.10 -40.77
C PRO A 2 1.72 -67.28 -40.83
N SER A 3 1.49 -66.00 -41.13
CA SER A 3 2.39 -64.85 -41.14
C SER A 3 3.08 -64.61 -39.80
N SER A 4 4.32 -64.11 -39.84
CA SER A 4 4.99 -63.54 -38.66
C SER A 4 5.62 -62.19 -39.03
N ASN A 5 4.83 -61.12 -38.84
CA ASN A 5 5.30 -59.74 -38.85
C ASN A 5 5.95 -59.45 -37.50
N HIS A 6 7.26 -59.21 -37.50
CA HIS A 6 7.97 -58.70 -36.32
C HIS A 6 7.73 -57.19 -36.20
N GLN A 7 6.75 -56.82 -35.38
CA GLN A 7 6.47 -55.43 -35.03
C GLN A 7 7.33 -55.02 -33.84
N VAL A 8 8.29 -54.13 -34.11
CA VAL A 8 9.12 -53.48 -33.08
C VAL A 8 8.23 -52.54 -32.27
N GLY A 9 8.03 -52.86 -30.99
CA GLY A 9 7.25 -52.05 -30.05
C GLY A 9 7.97 -50.75 -29.71
N ILE A 10 7.29 -49.63 -29.95
CA ILE A 10 7.68 -48.30 -29.48
C ILE A 10 7.39 -48.23 -27.97
N PRO A 11 8.33 -47.84 -27.10
CA PRO A 11 8.05 -47.68 -25.67
C PRO A 11 7.03 -46.56 -25.46
N GLY A 12 5.94 -46.89 -24.77
CA GLY A 12 4.84 -45.98 -24.49
C GLY A 12 5.31 -44.74 -23.74
N ALA A 13 5.07 -43.58 -24.34
CA ALA A 13 5.10 -42.30 -23.67
C ALA A 13 3.89 -42.21 -22.73
N ASN A 14 3.98 -42.86 -21.57
CA ASN A 14 3.15 -42.48 -20.42
C ASN A 14 3.73 -41.18 -19.84
N SER A 15 3.45 -40.06 -20.52
CA SER A 15 3.56 -38.74 -19.92
C SER A 15 2.34 -38.55 -19.01
N SER A 16 2.42 -39.08 -17.79
CA SER A 16 1.57 -38.59 -16.71
C SER A 16 1.81 -37.07 -16.63
N PRO A 17 0.77 -36.22 -16.70
CA PRO A 17 0.96 -34.81 -16.40
C PRO A 17 1.50 -34.75 -14.97
N CYS A 18 2.69 -34.18 -14.81
CA CYS A 18 3.26 -33.90 -13.50
C CYS A 18 2.28 -32.96 -12.79
N SER A 19 1.39 -33.53 -11.99
CA SER A 19 0.49 -32.80 -11.10
C SER A 19 1.37 -32.20 -10.03
N VAL A 20 1.85 -30.99 -10.29
CA VAL A 20 2.50 -30.14 -9.28
C VAL A 20 1.54 -30.10 -8.09
N PRO A 21 1.97 -30.49 -6.88
CA PRO A 21 1.09 -30.47 -5.72
C PRO A 21 0.48 -29.07 -5.57
N GLU A 22 -0.84 -28.99 -5.49
CA GLU A 22 -1.59 -27.74 -5.35
C GLU A 22 -1.13 -26.91 -4.13
N GLU A 23 -0.50 -27.56 -3.16
CA GLU A 23 0.14 -26.97 -1.98
C GLU A 23 1.43 -26.19 -2.32
N ASP A 24 2.25 -26.68 -3.26
CA ASP A 24 3.44 -25.98 -3.77
C ASP A 24 3.05 -24.81 -4.67
N ALA A 25 1.98 -24.96 -5.46
CA ALA A 25 1.42 -23.84 -6.21
C ALA A 25 0.82 -22.77 -5.27
N ARG A 26 0.14 -23.16 -4.19
CA ARG A 26 -0.32 -22.23 -3.15
C ARG A 26 0.83 -21.57 -2.40
N ALA A 27 1.93 -22.28 -2.13
CA ALA A 27 3.13 -21.68 -1.56
C ALA A 27 3.76 -20.66 -2.54
N ALA A 28 3.82 -20.98 -3.83
CA ALA A 28 4.32 -20.08 -4.86
C ALA A 28 3.40 -18.86 -5.11
N TYR A 29 2.07 -19.01 -4.99
CA TYR A 29 1.11 -17.92 -5.09
C TYR A 29 1.02 -17.08 -3.80
N LYS A 30 1.22 -17.66 -2.61
CA LYS A 30 1.41 -16.91 -1.35
C LYS A 30 2.70 -16.08 -1.35
N GLN A 31 3.75 -16.57 -2.02
CA GLN A 31 4.97 -15.82 -2.29
C GLN A 31 4.73 -14.58 -3.18
N LEU A 32 3.59 -14.51 -3.89
CA LEU A 32 3.35 -13.60 -5.01
C LEU A 32 2.46 -12.39 -4.68
N LEU A 33 2.34 -11.98 -3.42
CA LEU A 33 2.01 -10.57 -3.14
C LEU A 33 3.30 -9.83 -2.79
N PHE A 34 4.13 -9.64 -3.83
CA PHE A 34 5.21 -8.67 -3.76
C PHE A 34 4.59 -7.28 -3.67
N ALA A 35 4.52 -6.71 -2.47
CA ALA A 35 4.35 -5.27 -2.32
C ALA A 35 5.63 -4.60 -2.83
N ILE A 36 5.77 -4.49 -4.16
CA ILE A 36 6.87 -3.78 -4.80
C ILE A 36 6.67 -2.32 -4.48
N THR A 37 7.55 -1.80 -3.64
CA THR A 37 7.45 -0.39 -3.28
C THR A 37 8.74 0.35 -3.50
N VAL A 38 8.59 1.53 -4.10
CA VAL A 38 9.69 2.26 -4.71
C VAL A 38 10.01 3.48 -3.87
N PHE A 39 11.27 3.58 -3.45
CA PHE A 39 11.82 4.82 -2.95
C PHE A 39 12.18 5.72 -4.14
N LEU A 40 11.79 6.99 -4.08
CA LEU A 40 12.20 8.03 -5.02
C LEU A 40 13.05 9.05 -4.29
N SER A 41 14.29 9.22 -4.74
CA SER A 41 15.20 10.23 -4.20
C SER A 41 14.70 11.63 -4.60
N HIS A 42 14.22 12.41 -3.64
CA HIS A 42 13.97 13.85 -3.83
C HIS A 42 15.21 14.61 -3.32
N GLN A 43 16.05 15.09 -4.22
CA GLN A 43 17.35 15.75 -3.95
C GLN A 43 17.22 17.12 -3.26
N LEU A 44 16.13 17.42 -2.56
CA LEU A 44 15.93 18.72 -1.90
C LEU A 44 16.35 18.74 -0.43
N SER A 45 16.68 17.60 0.18
CA SER A 45 17.04 17.56 1.60
C SER A 45 18.23 16.64 1.84
N SER A 46 19.39 17.22 2.18
CA SER A 46 20.46 16.70 3.09
C SER A 46 20.61 15.17 3.25
N GLY A 47 20.43 14.43 2.17
CA GLY A 47 20.21 12.99 2.19
C GLY A 47 21.47 12.25 1.80
N VAL A 48 21.54 10.99 2.22
CA VAL A 48 22.61 10.08 1.81
C VAL A 48 22.54 9.85 0.30
N GLU A 49 23.65 10.00 -0.42
CA GLU A 49 23.70 9.68 -1.84
C GLU A 49 23.62 8.16 -2.06
N TRP A 50 22.49 7.69 -2.62
CA TRP A 50 22.26 6.25 -2.76
C TRP A 50 23.22 5.60 -3.75
N ARG A 51 23.60 6.26 -4.85
CA ARG A 51 24.50 5.67 -5.87
C ARG A 51 25.84 5.20 -5.31
N GLN A 52 26.37 5.93 -4.34
CA GLN A 52 27.65 5.58 -3.71
C GLN A 52 27.47 4.66 -2.50
N LYS A 53 26.39 4.85 -1.73
CA LYS A 53 26.23 4.23 -0.41
C LYS A 53 25.33 3.02 -0.38
N LEU A 54 24.61 2.71 -1.46
CA LEU A 54 23.67 1.59 -1.46
C LEU A 54 24.35 0.23 -1.52
N ASP A 55 25.60 0.12 -1.94
CA ASP A 55 26.33 -1.14 -1.87
C ASP A 55 27.09 -1.31 -0.56
N THR A 56 27.62 -0.21 -0.01
CA THR A 56 28.48 -0.24 1.17
C THR A 56 27.73 0.01 2.48
N GLN A 57 26.63 0.77 2.47
CA GLN A 57 25.93 1.27 3.65
C GLN A 57 24.39 1.16 3.52
N ARG A 58 23.90 -0.01 3.09
CA ARG A 58 22.45 -0.30 2.91
C ARG A 58 21.60 0.08 4.11
N GLY A 59 22.04 -0.28 5.31
CA GLY A 59 21.33 0.03 6.55
C GLY A 59 21.23 1.53 6.82
N ALA A 60 22.28 2.31 6.53
CA ALA A 60 22.27 3.75 6.71
C ALA A 60 21.32 4.45 5.72
N VAL A 61 21.28 3.98 4.47
CA VAL A 61 20.31 4.44 3.48
C VAL A 61 18.89 4.16 3.95
N LEU A 62 18.59 2.93 4.38
CA LEU A 62 17.28 2.54 4.87
C LEU A 62 16.88 3.33 6.13
N ALA A 63 17.79 3.55 7.08
CA ALA A 63 17.51 4.33 8.29
C ALA A 63 17.19 5.80 7.96
N ASN A 64 17.90 6.41 7.01
CA ASN A 64 17.58 7.76 6.54
C ASN A 64 16.20 7.80 5.86
N GLU A 65 15.88 6.79 5.05
CA GLU A 65 14.55 6.68 4.43
C GLU A 65 13.45 6.45 5.46
N LEU A 66 13.70 5.65 6.49
CA LEU A 66 12.76 5.44 7.59
C LEU A 66 12.44 6.76 8.30
N ARG A 67 13.45 7.58 8.57
CA ARG A 67 13.27 8.90 9.20
C ARG A 67 12.45 9.86 8.33
N ASN A 68 12.71 9.90 7.03
CA ASN A 68 12.07 10.87 6.13
C ASN A 68 10.69 10.42 5.62
N ASN A 69 10.45 9.11 5.56
CA ASN A 69 9.27 8.51 4.95
C ASN A 69 8.52 7.57 5.91
N ALA A 70 8.62 7.77 7.23
CA ALA A 70 8.11 6.86 8.26
C ALA A 70 6.66 6.41 8.03
N CYS A 71 5.73 7.36 7.82
CA CYS A 71 4.31 7.04 7.59
C CYS A 71 4.08 6.24 6.30
N LYS A 72 4.85 6.53 5.25
CA LYS A 72 4.74 5.82 3.97
C LYS A 72 5.17 4.36 4.12
N LEU A 73 6.31 4.14 4.79
CA LEU A 73 6.82 2.79 5.08
C LEU A 73 5.88 2.02 6.01
N ALA A 74 5.38 2.66 7.07
CA ALA A 74 4.42 2.04 7.97
C ALA A 74 3.16 1.55 7.23
N LYS A 75 2.59 2.36 6.32
CA LYS A 75 1.43 1.96 5.51
C LYS A 75 1.72 0.74 4.63
N TRP A 76 2.87 0.73 3.95
CA TRP A 76 3.26 -0.41 3.10
C TRP A 76 3.46 -1.69 3.91
N THR A 77 4.08 -1.58 5.09
CA THR A 77 4.26 -2.71 6.00
C THR A 77 2.92 -3.24 6.51
N VAL A 78 2.00 -2.37 6.94
CA VAL A 78 0.65 -2.78 7.37
C VAL A 78 -0.09 -3.45 6.21
N GLN A 79 -0.02 -2.91 4.99
CA GLN A 79 -0.64 -3.53 3.81
C GLN A 79 -0.10 -4.95 3.56
N ALA A 80 1.21 -5.13 3.62
CA ALA A 80 1.84 -6.45 3.44
C ALA A 80 1.44 -7.43 4.56
N LEU A 81 1.35 -6.96 5.80
CA LEU A 81 0.90 -7.77 6.94
C LEU A 81 -0.57 -8.19 6.80
N LEU A 82 -1.45 -7.26 6.43
CA LEU A 82 -2.87 -7.53 6.25
C LEU A 82 -3.15 -8.46 5.05
N ALA A 83 -2.34 -8.34 4.00
CA ALA A 83 -2.40 -9.25 2.86
C ALA A 83 -1.87 -10.66 3.17
N GLY A 84 -1.18 -10.85 4.30
CA GLY A 84 -0.51 -12.11 4.63
C GLY A 84 0.69 -12.39 3.72
N SER A 85 1.36 -11.36 3.21
CA SER A 85 2.55 -11.51 2.37
C SER A 85 3.69 -12.13 3.17
N ASP A 86 4.36 -13.14 2.61
CA ASP A 86 5.55 -13.73 3.23
C ASP A 86 6.77 -12.81 3.16
N GLN A 87 6.83 -11.94 2.14
CA GLN A 87 7.94 -11.03 1.86
C GLN A 87 7.44 -9.67 1.36
N ILE A 88 8.10 -8.60 1.79
CA ILE A 88 8.00 -7.26 1.21
C ILE A 88 9.31 -6.92 0.48
N LYS A 89 9.23 -6.36 -0.73
CA LYS A 89 10.40 -6.00 -1.54
C LYS A 89 10.44 -4.50 -1.82
N PHE A 90 11.55 -3.88 -1.46
CA PHE A 90 11.82 -2.47 -1.72
C PHE A 90 12.75 -2.30 -2.92
N GLY A 91 12.35 -1.47 -3.87
CA GLY A 91 13.18 -1.01 -4.97
C GLY A 91 13.74 0.38 -4.69
N TYR A 92 15.04 0.57 -4.87
CA TYR A 92 15.69 1.87 -4.78
C TYR A 92 15.78 2.47 -6.17
N VAL A 93 14.98 3.50 -6.43
CA VAL A 93 14.93 4.15 -7.73
C VAL A 93 15.39 5.59 -7.59
N SER A 94 16.36 5.96 -8.40
CA SER A 94 16.86 7.33 -8.46
C SER A 94 16.69 7.89 -9.86
N ARG A 95 16.50 9.21 -9.96
CA ARG A 95 16.47 9.90 -11.25
C ARG A 95 17.79 9.71 -11.97
N ALA A 96 17.76 9.58 -13.30
CA ALA A 96 18.98 9.49 -14.11
C ALA A 96 19.80 10.79 -13.98
N HIS A 97 19.13 11.94 -14.02
CA HIS A 97 19.70 13.23 -13.74
C HIS A 97 18.84 13.95 -12.69
N VAL A 98 19.46 14.58 -11.69
CA VAL A 98 18.76 15.17 -10.52
C VAL A 98 17.68 16.21 -10.90
N ARG A 99 17.90 16.93 -12.01
CA ARG A 99 16.96 17.93 -12.54
C ARG A 99 15.86 17.36 -13.45
N ASP A 100 16.03 16.13 -13.93
CA ASP A 100 15.09 15.49 -14.85
C ASP A 100 14.24 14.45 -14.10
N SER A 101 12.93 14.73 -14.02
CA SER A 101 11.97 13.82 -13.38
C SER A 101 11.35 12.79 -14.33
N SER A 102 11.68 12.84 -15.62
CA SER A 102 11.12 11.90 -16.61
C SER A 102 11.88 10.57 -16.66
N LYS A 103 13.19 10.58 -16.35
CA LYS A 103 14.08 9.41 -16.48
C LYS A 103 14.52 8.89 -15.12
N HIS A 104 14.34 7.58 -14.90
CA HIS A 104 14.65 6.91 -13.64
C HIS A 104 15.48 5.63 -13.87
N VAL A 105 16.30 5.28 -12.88
CA VAL A 105 17.16 4.09 -12.87
C VAL A 105 17.00 3.35 -11.55
N ILE A 106 16.87 2.02 -11.63
CA ILE A 106 16.83 1.13 -10.46
C ILE A 106 18.28 0.89 -10.02
N LEU A 107 18.59 1.25 -8.78
CA LEU A 107 19.93 1.08 -8.19
C LEU A 107 20.08 -0.27 -7.48
N GLY A 108 18.97 -0.83 -6.98
CA GLY A 108 18.99 -2.12 -6.31
C GLY A 108 17.65 -2.44 -5.66
N THR A 109 17.57 -3.64 -5.11
CA THR A 109 16.38 -4.13 -4.39
C THR A 109 16.78 -4.71 -3.03
N GLN A 110 15.89 -4.60 -2.06
CA GLN A 110 16.00 -5.26 -0.76
C GLN A 110 14.71 -6.01 -0.44
N GLN A 111 14.81 -7.09 0.31
CA GLN A 111 13.67 -7.90 0.70
C GLN A 111 13.68 -8.15 2.20
N TYR A 112 12.49 -8.16 2.80
CA TYR A 112 12.30 -8.39 4.22
C TYR A 112 11.04 -9.23 4.45
N LYS A 113 11.00 -9.98 5.56
CA LYS A 113 9.72 -10.49 6.08
C LYS A 113 8.93 -9.34 6.70
N PRO A 114 7.63 -9.14 6.38
CA PRO A 114 6.87 -8.02 6.91
C PRO A 114 6.83 -7.95 8.44
N ASN A 115 6.74 -9.10 9.13
CA ASN A 115 6.77 -9.17 10.60
C ASN A 115 8.10 -8.66 11.18
N GLU A 116 9.23 -9.06 10.59
CA GLU A 116 10.56 -8.61 11.03
C GLU A 116 10.75 -7.12 10.73
N PHE A 117 10.28 -6.66 9.56
CA PHE A 117 10.37 -5.26 9.16
C PHE A 117 9.51 -4.35 10.04
N ALA A 118 8.31 -4.78 10.44
CA ALA A 118 7.44 -4.05 11.36
C ALA A 118 8.14 -3.75 12.69
N THR A 119 8.82 -4.75 13.26
CA THR A 119 9.62 -4.58 14.48
C THR A 119 10.78 -3.59 14.27
N GLN A 120 11.47 -3.65 13.12
CA GLN A 120 12.57 -2.72 12.81
C GLN A 120 12.12 -1.26 12.71
N ILE A 121 10.92 -1.01 12.20
CA ILE A 121 10.36 0.35 12.06
C ILE A 121 9.58 0.82 13.29
N ASN A 122 9.62 0.05 14.39
CA ASN A 122 8.87 0.30 15.61
C ASN A 122 7.34 0.42 15.38
N LEU A 123 6.81 -0.39 14.46
CA LEU A 123 5.38 -0.50 14.19
C LEU A 123 4.80 -1.65 15.02
N ASN A 124 3.95 -1.30 15.99
CA ASN A 124 3.24 -2.28 16.79
C ASN A 124 1.82 -2.52 16.25
N MET A 125 1.54 -3.76 15.84
CA MET A 125 0.22 -4.14 15.30
C MET A 125 -0.89 -4.13 16.35
N ASP A 126 -0.60 -4.40 17.63
CA ASP A 126 -1.60 -4.32 18.70
C ASP A 126 -2.06 -2.86 18.88
N ASN A 127 -1.13 -1.92 18.80
CA ASN A 127 -1.45 -0.49 18.81
C ASN A 127 -2.29 -0.10 17.58
N ALA A 128 -1.92 -0.59 16.39
CA ALA A 128 -2.66 -0.32 15.16
C ALA A 128 -4.11 -0.83 15.24
N TRP A 129 -4.32 -2.07 15.71
CA TRP A 129 -5.65 -2.63 15.93
C TRP A 129 -6.43 -1.91 17.03
N GLY A 130 -5.76 -1.47 18.10
CA GLY A 130 -6.36 -0.68 19.17
C GLY A 130 -6.88 0.68 18.68
N ILE A 131 -6.09 1.39 17.87
CA ILE A 131 -6.50 2.66 17.25
C ILE A 131 -7.68 2.43 16.29
N LEU A 132 -7.61 1.39 15.45
CA LEU A 132 -8.71 1.05 14.54
C LEU A 132 -10.01 0.76 15.30
N ARG A 133 -9.92 -0.05 16.36
CA ARG A 133 -11.08 -0.39 17.19
C ARG A 133 -11.71 0.84 17.82
N CYS A 134 -10.90 1.78 18.33
CA CYS A 134 -11.37 3.05 18.87
C CYS A 134 -12.18 3.85 17.84
N ILE A 135 -11.67 3.96 16.60
CA ILE A 135 -12.38 4.67 15.52
C ILE A 135 -13.70 3.98 15.18
N VAL A 136 -13.68 2.65 15.02
CA VAL A 136 -14.90 1.87 14.71
C VAL A 136 -15.95 2.03 15.82
N ASP A 137 -15.55 1.96 17.09
CA ASP A 137 -16.46 2.12 18.23
C ASP A 137 -17.08 3.53 18.30
N ILE A 138 -16.38 4.56 17.82
CA ILE A 138 -16.90 5.93 17.73
C ILE A 138 -17.92 6.03 16.60
N CYS A 139 -17.60 5.47 15.42
CA CYS A 139 -18.50 5.46 14.26
C CYS A 139 -19.79 4.68 14.53
N MET A 140 -19.69 3.51 15.18
CA MET A 140 -20.86 2.68 15.54
C MET A 140 -21.82 3.33 16.54
N LYS A 141 -21.41 4.42 17.21
CA LYS A 141 -22.27 5.22 18.11
C LYS A 141 -22.90 6.43 17.42
N GLN A 142 -22.49 6.75 16.19
CA GLN A 142 -23.10 7.83 15.42
C GLN A 142 -24.40 7.35 14.78
N LYS A 143 -25.17 8.29 14.23
CA LYS A 143 -26.36 7.95 13.46
C LYS A 143 -25.95 7.44 12.07
N ASP A 144 -26.88 6.83 11.37
CA ASP A 144 -26.66 6.45 9.98
C ASP A 144 -26.52 7.72 9.12
N GLY A 145 -25.49 7.76 8.27
CA GLY A 145 -25.16 8.91 7.42
C GLY A 145 -23.75 8.81 6.83
N LYS A 146 -23.36 9.80 6.03
CA LYS A 146 -21.99 9.91 5.49
C LYS A 146 -21.09 10.68 6.47
N TYR A 147 -19.88 10.16 6.68
CA TYR A 147 -18.89 10.76 7.58
C TYR A 147 -17.53 10.92 6.89
N LEU A 148 -16.74 11.89 7.35
CA LEU A 148 -15.38 12.13 6.85
C LEU A 148 -14.37 12.22 8.00
N ILE A 149 -13.32 11.39 7.94
CA ILE A 149 -12.18 11.45 8.86
C ILE A 149 -11.06 12.23 8.19
N MET A 150 -10.63 13.33 8.80
CA MET A 150 -9.54 14.17 8.28
C MET A 150 -8.48 14.43 9.34
N LYS A 151 -7.21 14.31 8.96
CA LYS A 151 -6.07 14.72 9.77
C LYS A 151 -5.87 16.23 9.64
N ASP A 152 -5.76 16.94 10.75
CA ASP A 152 -5.52 18.38 10.76
C ASP A 152 -4.14 18.69 10.11
N PRO A 153 -4.05 19.63 9.15
CA PRO A 153 -2.82 19.90 8.44
C PRO A 153 -1.72 20.43 9.36
N ASN A 154 -2.09 21.25 10.35
CA ASN A 154 -1.15 21.97 11.22
C ASN A 154 -0.97 21.30 12.58
N LYS A 155 -1.97 20.53 13.04
CA LYS A 155 -1.96 19.87 14.34
C LYS A 155 -1.89 18.35 14.20
N PRO A 156 -1.22 17.63 15.11
CA PRO A 156 -1.18 16.17 15.12
C PRO A 156 -2.48 15.61 15.71
N MET A 157 -3.62 15.85 15.06
CA MET A 157 -4.92 15.31 15.48
C MET A 157 -5.77 14.88 14.28
N ILE A 158 -6.67 13.95 14.52
CA ILE A 158 -7.70 13.52 13.56
C ILE A 158 -9.07 14.03 14.02
N ARG A 159 -9.94 14.35 13.06
CA ARG A 159 -11.30 14.85 13.30
C ARG A 159 -12.29 14.05 12.48
N LEU A 160 -13.45 13.78 13.07
CA LEU A 160 -14.60 13.16 12.42
C LEU A 160 -15.65 14.24 12.14
N TYR A 161 -16.06 14.34 10.88
CA TYR A 161 -17.10 15.26 10.41
C TYR A 161 -18.32 14.47 9.95
N ASP A 162 -19.50 14.93 10.35
CA ASP A 162 -20.79 14.53 9.77
C ASP A 162 -21.03 15.41 8.54
N ILE A 163 -21.33 14.80 7.40
CA ILE A 163 -21.46 15.50 6.12
C ILE A 163 -22.80 15.14 5.46
N PRO A 164 -23.43 16.07 4.73
CA PRO A 164 -24.62 15.77 3.96
C PRO A 164 -24.40 14.62 2.98
N ASP A 165 -25.45 13.83 2.71
CA ASP A 165 -25.34 12.68 1.83
C ASP A 165 -24.91 13.07 0.41
N ASN A 166 -25.27 14.26 -0.05
CA ASN A 166 -24.93 14.74 -1.41
C ASN A 166 -23.49 15.29 -1.54
N THR A 167 -22.67 15.26 -0.49
CA THR A 167 -21.34 15.92 -0.48
C THR A 167 -20.35 15.36 -1.50
N PHE A 168 -20.46 14.09 -1.89
CA PHE A 168 -19.56 13.43 -2.84
C PHE A 168 -20.22 13.06 -4.16
N GLU A 169 -21.51 13.34 -4.31
CA GLU A 169 -22.22 13.11 -5.56
C GLU A 169 -21.91 14.32 -6.43
N SER A 170 -20.97 14.11 -7.37
CA SER A 170 -20.69 15.08 -8.41
C SER A 170 -21.88 15.04 -9.36
N ASP A 171 -22.48 16.19 -9.69
CA ASP A 171 -23.48 16.34 -10.74
C ASP A 171 -22.91 15.76 -12.05
N ASN A 172 -23.14 14.47 -12.26
CA ASN A 172 -22.96 13.75 -13.52
C ASN A 172 -24.32 13.66 -14.23
N ASP A 173 -25.15 14.68 -14.04
CA ASP A 173 -26.37 14.87 -14.81
C ASP A 173 -26.06 15.95 -15.87
N ASP A 174 -25.51 15.53 -17.00
CA ASP A 174 -25.61 16.27 -18.25
C ASP A 174 -27.11 16.27 -18.63
N GLY A 175 -27.87 17.18 -18.04
CA GLY A 175 -29.29 17.39 -18.30
C GLY A 175 -29.60 18.88 -18.36
N ASP A 176 -30.10 19.31 -19.51
CA ASP A 176 -30.47 20.68 -19.87
C ASP A 176 -31.28 21.46 -18.81
N ASP A 177 -31.04 22.77 -18.83
CA ASP A 177 -31.88 23.93 -18.48
C ASP A 177 -32.05 24.42 -17.01
N ASP A 178 -31.75 25.73 -16.94
CA ASP A 178 -32.39 26.82 -16.18
C ASP A 178 -31.80 27.36 -14.85
N ASP A 179 -31.54 28.67 -14.92
CA ASP A 179 -31.08 29.64 -13.94
C ASP A 179 -31.65 29.49 -12.51
N ALA A 180 -30.79 29.33 -11.49
CA ALA A 180 -31.00 29.91 -10.16
C ALA A 180 -29.69 30.04 -9.33
N ALA A 181 -29.55 31.19 -8.66
CA ALA A 181 -28.35 31.71 -8.00
C ALA A 181 -27.73 30.83 -6.88
N PRO A 182 -26.40 30.94 -6.63
CA PRO A 182 -25.74 30.17 -5.58
C PRO A 182 -26.02 30.78 -4.20
N ASP A 183 -26.82 30.08 -3.38
CA ASP A 183 -26.92 30.37 -1.95
C ASP A 183 -25.66 29.87 -1.23
N ASN A 184 -24.92 30.83 -0.68
CA ASN A 184 -23.62 30.64 -0.08
C ASN A 184 -23.79 30.31 1.41
N THR A 185 -24.14 29.06 1.74
CA THR A 185 -24.34 28.65 3.14
C THR A 185 -23.54 27.39 3.52
N PHE A 186 -22.21 27.49 3.45
CA PHE A 186 -21.33 26.61 4.22
C PHE A 186 -21.39 27.02 5.70
N GLN A 187 -22.32 26.45 6.46
CA GLN A 187 -22.32 26.59 7.93
C GLN A 187 -21.91 25.28 8.60
N PRO A 188 -20.81 25.28 9.38
CA PRO A 188 -20.45 24.12 10.18
C PRO A 188 -21.45 23.95 11.34
N LEU A 189 -22.04 22.74 11.43
CA LEU A 189 -23.00 22.30 12.47
C LEU A 189 -22.44 22.32 13.91
N TYR A 190 -21.14 22.55 14.08
CA TYR A 190 -20.51 22.68 15.38
C TYR A 190 -19.58 23.90 15.40
N PRO A 191 -19.71 24.79 16.39
CA PRO A 191 -18.67 25.77 16.69
C PRO A 191 -17.34 25.05 16.89
N TYR A 192 -16.24 25.68 16.49
CA TYR A 192 -14.87 25.16 16.60
C TYR A 192 -14.49 24.69 18.04
N SER A 193 -15.28 25.10 19.05
CA SER A 193 -15.16 24.70 20.44
C SER A 193 -15.79 23.33 20.80
N SER A 194 -16.66 22.76 19.96
CA SER A 194 -17.46 21.56 20.30
C SER A 194 -16.97 20.25 19.65
N VAL A 195 -15.81 20.25 19.01
CA VAL A 195 -15.26 19.07 18.34
C VAL A 195 -14.80 18.02 19.36
N LYS A 196 -15.42 16.84 19.36
CA LYS A 196 -14.90 15.68 20.09
C LYS A 196 -13.54 15.32 19.51
N ARG A 197 -12.49 15.52 20.32
CA ARG A 197 -11.13 15.06 20.01
C ARG A 197 -11.11 13.54 20.09
N ILE A 198 -10.57 12.90 19.05
CA ILE A 198 -10.16 11.50 19.07
C ILE A 198 -8.66 11.48 19.30
#